data_AF-A0A2T6ZQ31-F1
#
_entry.id   AF-A0A2T6ZQ31-F1
#
_cell.length_a   1.000
_cell.length_b   1.000
_cell.length_c   1.000
_cell.angle_alpha   90.00
_cell.angle_beta   90.00
_cell.angle_gamma   90.00
#
_symmetry.space_group_name_H-M   'P 1'
#
loop_
_entity.id
_entity.type
_entity.pdbx_description
1 polymer ?
#
loop_
_entity_poly.entity_id
_entity_poly.type
_entity_poly.pdbx_seq_one_letter_code
_entity_poly.pdbx_strand_id
1 'polypeptide(L)'
;MLLEAPGEPLCASHLEDWYSSYVWSSILDDSLLNLPGMTVERKESPCRATSLRKNRHRQKLSTRMKLGPRLDAIIRTTEDDYHEYGAMEVARTFTGGVTSTKWLGDAFKLAKALRDMLFRLHELVNGDAGITRRVQVVGVCTAGLALQYVRLGYPGVG
;
A
#
# COMPACT_ATOMS: atom_id res chain seq x y z
N MET A 1 10.31 -25.33 0.88
CA MET A 1 10.36 -23.85 0.92
C MET A 1 10.64 -23.34 -0.50
N LEU A 2 10.16 -22.17 -0.95
CA LEU A 2 10.38 -21.69 -2.34
C LEU A 2 11.87 -21.59 -2.72
N LEU A 3 12.72 -21.23 -1.74
CA LEU A 3 14.17 -21.17 -1.87
C LEU A 3 14.84 -22.54 -2.08
N GLU A 4 14.16 -23.61 -1.70
CA GLU A 4 14.67 -25.00 -1.75
C GLU A 4 13.99 -25.81 -2.86
N ALA A 5 13.16 -25.17 -3.69
CA ALA A 5 12.37 -25.87 -4.70
C ALA A 5 13.28 -26.41 -5.81
N PRO A 6 13.18 -27.71 -6.15
CA PRO A 6 13.94 -28.27 -7.27
C PRO A 6 13.49 -27.58 -8.56
N GLY A 7 14.46 -27.11 -9.35
CA GLY A 7 14.22 -26.35 -10.59
C GLY A 7 14.38 -24.84 -10.48
N GLU A 8 14.85 -24.34 -9.33
CA GLU A 8 15.24 -22.92 -9.13
C GLU A 8 14.19 -21.92 -9.66
N PRO A 9 12.93 -21.99 -9.20
CA PRO A 9 11.86 -21.20 -9.79
C PRO A 9 12.15 -19.68 -9.74
N LEU A 10 12.92 -19.19 -8.77
CA LEU A 10 13.32 -17.78 -8.68
C LEU A 10 14.23 -17.31 -9.82
N CYS A 11 14.91 -18.23 -10.52
CA CYS A 11 15.75 -17.93 -11.68
C CYS A 11 14.94 -17.78 -12.98
N ALA A 12 13.66 -18.20 -12.98
CA ALA A 12 12.78 -18.08 -14.13
C ALA A 12 11.97 -16.78 -14.12
N SER A 13 11.58 -16.32 -15.31
CA SER A 13 10.67 -15.18 -15.44
C SER A 13 9.23 -15.63 -15.16
N HIS A 14 8.59 -14.99 -14.19
CA HIS A 14 7.19 -15.24 -13.87
C HIS A 14 6.27 -14.04 -14.14
N LEU A 15 4.97 -14.28 -14.04
CA LEU A 15 3.96 -13.23 -14.05
C LEU A 15 3.87 -12.54 -12.68
N GLU A 16 3.29 -11.34 -12.67
CA GLU A 16 3.14 -10.49 -11.48
C GLU A 16 2.48 -11.23 -10.30
N ASP A 17 1.41 -11.97 -10.58
CA ASP A 17 0.65 -12.72 -9.57
C ASP A 17 1.44 -13.87 -8.94
N TRP A 18 2.39 -14.44 -9.68
CA TRP A 18 3.27 -15.46 -9.14
C TRP A 18 4.20 -14.84 -8.10
N TYR A 19 4.85 -13.71 -8.40
CA TYR A 19 5.68 -13.01 -7.43
C TYR A 19 4.84 -12.55 -6.23
N SER A 20 3.66 -11.99 -6.48
CA SER A 20 2.72 -11.60 -5.42
C SER A 20 2.42 -12.78 -4.49
N SER A 21 2.07 -13.94 -5.02
CA SER A 21 1.58 -15.08 -4.21
C SER A 21 2.70 -15.87 -3.54
N TYR A 22 3.79 -16.15 -4.25
CA TYR A 22 4.83 -17.07 -3.78
C TYR A 22 5.99 -16.37 -3.06
N VAL A 23 6.25 -15.10 -3.39
CA VAL A 23 7.37 -14.34 -2.81
C VAL A 23 6.86 -13.26 -1.86
N TRP A 24 6.00 -12.37 -2.35
CA TRP A 24 5.67 -11.16 -1.60
C TRP A 24 4.61 -11.36 -0.53
N SER A 25 3.67 -12.30 -0.70
CA SER A 25 2.69 -12.62 0.35
C SER A 25 3.38 -13.21 1.57
N SER A 26 4.27 -14.18 1.38
CA SER A 26 5.01 -14.83 2.47
C SER A 26 6.01 -13.91 3.17
N ILE A 27 6.51 -12.86 2.51
CA ILE A 27 7.42 -11.89 3.15
C ILE A 27 6.64 -10.75 3.80
N LEU A 28 5.70 -10.15 3.07
CA LEU A 28 5.05 -8.89 3.49
C LEU A 28 3.80 -9.15 4.32
N ASP A 29 2.99 -10.15 3.99
CA ASP A 29 1.76 -10.40 4.72
C ASP A 29 2.11 -11.08 6.05
N ASP A 30 2.93 -12.12 6.01
CA ASP A 30 3.35 -12.86 7.22
C ASP A 30 4.12 -11.97 8.20
N SER A 31 4.92 -11.02 7.72
CA SER A 31 5.60 -10.06 8.62
C SER A 31 4.63 -9.12 9.33
N LEU A 32 3.46 -8.86 8.74
CA LEU A 32 2.43 -8.00 9.31
C LEU A 32 1.40 -8.78 10.14
N LEU A 33 1.27 -10.10 9.97
CA LEU A 33 0.41 -10.95 10.81
C LEU A 33 0.78 -10.90 12.31
N ASN A 34 2.04 -10.61 12.62
CA ASN A 34 2.51 -10.47 14.00
C ASN A 34 2.11 -9.13 14.66
N LEU A 35 1.47 -8.21 13.93
CA LEU A 35 0.98 -6.95 14.47
C LEU A 35 -0.50 -7.10 14.87
N PRO A 36 -0.84 -7.05 16.19
CA PRO A 36 -2.22 -7.20 16.63
C PRO A 36 -3.15 -6.15 16.03
N GLY A 37 -4.31 -6.59 15.56
CA GLY A 37 -5.35 -5.71 15.00
C GLY A 37 -5.06 -5.18 13.60
N MET A 38 -4.00 -5.66 12.94
CA MET A 38 -3.63 -5.31 11.57
C MET A 38 -3.90 -6.46 10.60
N THR A 39 -4.20 -6.12 9.36
CA THR A 39 -4.35 -7.06 8.24
C THR A 39 -3.82 -6.45 6.95
N VAL A 40 -3.55 -7.31 5.97
CA VAL A 40 -3.21 -6.94 4.60
C VAL A 40 -4.31 -7.43 3.67
N GLU A 41 -5.01 -6.50 3.03
CA GLU A 41 -6.03 -6.82 2.05
C GLU A 41 -5.45 -6.77 0.65
N ARG A 42 -5.36 -7.92 -0.01
CA ARG A 42 -4.88 -7.98 -1.39
C ARG A 42 -6.01 -7.81 -2.38
N LYS A 43 -5.86 -6.91 -3.34
CA LYS A 43 -6.70 -6.71 -4.55
C LYS A 43 -8.21 -6.52 -4.34
N GLU A 44 -8.74 -6.59 -3.11
CA GLU A 44 -10.17 -6.62 -2.81
C GLU A 44 -10.76 -5.24 -2.53
N SER A 45 -9.99 -4.34 -1.90
CA SER A 45 -10.50 -3.04 -1.46
C SER A 45 -9.90 -1.86 -2.23
N PRO A 46 -10.71 -0.86 -2.63
CA PRO A 46 -10.17 0.44 -3.01
C PRO A 46 -9.63 1.17 -1.78
N CYS A 47 -8.71 2.11 -1.99
CA CYS A 47 -8.21 3.00 -0.94
C CYS A 47 -9.35 3.87 -0.38
N ARG A 48 -9.68 3.65 0.89
CA ARG A 48 -10.74 4.33 1.62
C ARG A 48 -10.36 5.76 1.92
N ALA A 49 -9.13 6.04 2.33
CA ALA A 49 -8.68 7.39 2.64
C ALA A 49 -8.82 8.33 1.41
N THR A 50 -8.41 7.85 0.22
CA THR A 50 -8.65 8.61 -1.02
C THR A 50 -10.14 8.76 -1.34
N SER A 51 -10.95 7.74 -1.08
CA SER A 51 -12.41 7.81 -1.26
C SER A 51 -13.02 8.89 -0.36
N LEU A 52 -12.69 8.89 0.93
CA LEU A 52 -13.17 9.89 1.89
C LEU A 52 -12.77 11.31 1.47
N ARG A 53 -11.49 11.54 1.13
CA ARG A 53 -11.04 12.85 0.65
C ARG A 53 -11.81 13.32 -0.59
N LYS A 54 -12.05 12.43 -1.57
CA LYS A 54 -12.78 12.77 -2.82
C LYS A 54 -14.26 13.12 -2.56
N ASN A 55 -14.85 12.63 -1.47
CA ASN A 55 -16.26 12.82 -1.14
C ASN A 55 -16.50 13.72 0.08
N ARG A 56 -15.47 14.37 0.65
CA ARG A 56 -15.60 15.21 1.87
C ARG A 56 -16.63 16.36 1.79
N HIS A 57 -16.98 16.78 0.56
CA HIS A 57 -17.98 17.83 0.31
C HIS A 57 -19.27 17.28 -0.34
N ARG A 58 -19.44 15.95 -0.37
CA ARG A 58 -20.62 15.31 -0.93
C ARG A 58 -21.80 15.51 0.02
N GLN A 59 -22.78 16.29 -0.42
CA GLN A 59 -24.00 16.57 0.37
C GLN A 59 -25.24 15.82 -0.14
N LYS A 60 -25.22 15.30 -1.38
CA LYS A 60 -26.38 14.68 -2.04
C LYS A 60 -26.21 13.17 -2.19
N LEU A 61 -27.15 12.40 -1.67
CA LEU A 61 -27.20 10.93 -1.80
C LEU A 61 -27.41 10.46 -3.25
N SER A 62 -28.04 11.29 -4.10
CA SER A 62 -28.32 10.98 -5.51
C SER A 62 -27.09 10.90 -6.41
N THR A 63 -25.94 11.41 -5.97
CA THR A 63 -24.69 11.31 -6.74
C THR A 63 -24.01 9.96 -6.48
N ARG A 64 -23.30 9.37 -7.43
CA ARG A 64 -22.50 8.16 -7.17
C ARG A 64 -21.24 8.51 -6.34
N MET A 65 -20.90 7.68 -5.37
CA MET A 65 -19.69 7.89 -4.55
C MET A 65 -18.43 7.71 -5.40
N LYS A 66 -17.47 8.63 -5.28
CA LYS A 66 -16.17 8.52 -5.95
C LYS A 66 -15.27 7.55 -5.19
N LEU A 67 -14.83 6.48 -5.84
CA LEU A 67 -13.91 5.52 -5.23
C LEU A 67 -12.44 5.97 -5.34
N GLY A 68 -11.62 5.53 -4.41
CA GLY A 68 -10.17 5.59 -4.46
C GLY A 68 -9.59 4.61 -5.49
N PRO A 69 -8.27 4.71 -5.78
CA PRO A 69 -7.61 3.69 -6.58
C PRO A 69 -7.68 2.33 -5.87
N ARG A 70 -7.74 1.26 -6.66
CA ARG A 70 -7.48 -0.09 -6.18
C ARG A 70 -5.97 -0.31 -6.26
N LEU A 71 -5.38 -0.65 -5.12
CA LEU A 71 -3.95 -0.95 -4.97
C LEU A 71 -3.83 -2.47 -4.84
N ASP A 72 -2.65 -3.03 -5.12
CA ASP A 72 -2.47 -4.49 -5.08
C ASP A 72 -2.59 -5.04 -3.66
N ALA A 73 -2.19 -4.26 -2.66
CA ALA A 73 -2.52 -4.53 -1.27
C ALA A 73 -2.71 -3.25 -0.45
N ILE A 74 -3.49 -3.34 0.61
CA ILE A 74 -3.68 -2.27 1.60
C ILE A 74 -3.41 -2.83 2.99
N ILE A 75 -2.55 -2.15 3.75
CA ILE A 75 -2.25 -2.46 5.14
C ILE A 75 -3.21 -1.64 6.01
N ARG A 76 -4.09 -2.30 6.76
CA ARG A 76 -5.16 -1.63 7.51
C ARG A 76 -5.50 -2.32 8.83
N THR A 77 -6.20 -1.62 9.71
CA THR A 77 -6.78 -2.24 10.90
C THR A 77 -7.95 -3.17 10.54
N THR A 78 -8.28 -4.12 11.41
CA THR A 78 -9.34 -5.14 11.17
C THR A 78 -10.76 -4.66 11.47
N GLU A 79 -10.94 -3.43 11.93
CA GLU A 79 -12.23 -2.86 12.34
C GLU A 79 -13.09 -2.43 11.13
N ASP A 80 -14.41 -2.32 11.31
CA ASP A 80 -15.33 -1.89 10.24
C ASP A 80 -15.01 -0.46 9.75
N ASP A 81 -14.65 0.46 10.65
CA ASP A 81 -14.12 1.79 10.30
C ASP A 81 -12.59 1.79 10.17
N TYR A 82 -12.04 0.76 9.52
CA TYR A 82 -10.60 0.60 9.38
C TYR A 82 -9.84 1.85 8.97
N HIS A 83 -8.63 1.98 9.51
CA HIS A 83 -7.65 2.97 9.15
C HIS A 83 -6.52 2.32 8.35
N GLU A 84 -6.06 3.03 7.32
CA GLU A 84 -5.06 2.52 6.37
C GLU A 84 -3.69 3.09 6.76
N TYR A 85 -2.72 2.22 6.98
CA TYR A 85 -1.35 2.57 7.39
C TYR A 85 -0.32 2.34 6.27
N GLY A 86 -0.75 1.75 5.15
CA GLY A 86 0.12 1.55 4.03
C GLY A 86 -0.56 0.86 2.86
N ALA A 87 0.20 0.71 1.78
CA ALA A 87 -0.26 0.01 0.60
C ALA A 87 0.91 -0.54 -0.23
N MET A 88 0.58 -1.42 -1.17
CA MET A 88 1.55 -2.08 -2.02
C MET A 88 1.14 -2.04 -3.49
N GLU A 89 2.15 -1.99 -4.36
CA GLU A 89 2.03 -2.17 -5.81
C GLU A 89 3.06 -3.22 -6.26
N VAL A 90 2.63 -4.13 -7.12
CA VAL A 90 3.42 -5.25 -7.63
C VAL A 90 3.57 -5.06 -9.13
N ALA A 91 4.79 -5.18 -9.63
CA ALA A 91 5.09 -5.18 -11.04
C ALA A 91 5.80 -6.48 -11.44
N ARG A 92 5.51 -6.96 -12.65
CA ARG A 92 6.18 -8.14 -13.21
C ARG A 92 7.71 -8.01 -13.32
N THR A 93 8.20 -6.86 -13.80
CA THR A 93 9.63 -6.64 -14.08
C THR A 93 10.04 -5.21 -13.81
N PHE A 94 11.34 -5.01 -13.53
CA PHE A 94 11.98 -3.69 -13.39
C PHE A 94 12.57 -3.19 -14.72
N THR A 95 11.97 -3.57 -15.85
CA THR A 95 12.53 -3.24 -17.18
C THR A 95 12.41 -1.73 -17.41
N GLY A 96 13.53 -1.04 -17.64
CA GLY A 96 13.59 0.43 -17.68
C GLY A 96 13.73 1.09 -16.30
N GLY A 97 13.91 0.30 -15.24
CA GLY A 97 14.20 0.77 -13.90
C GLY A 97 13.19 1.75 -13.30
N VAL A 98 13.71 2.62 -12.42
CA VAL A 98 12.90 3.66 -11.75
C VAL A 98 12.31 4.70 -12.71
N THR A 99 12.78 4.76 -13.95
CA THR A 99 12.32 5.69 -14.98
C THR A 99 11.26 5.10 -15.90
N SER A 100 10.92 3.81 -15.75
CA SER A 100 9.88 3.20 -16.56
C SER A 100 8.50 3.83 -16.28
N THR A 101 7.70 4.01 -17.33
CA THR A 101 6.39 4.68 -17.22
C THR A 101 5.44 3.94 -16.28
N LYS A 102 5.47 2.59 -16.29
CA LYS A 102 4.68 1.78 -15.35
C LYS A 102 5.11 2.05 -13.92
N TRP A 103 6.41 1.99 -13.63
CA TRP A 103 6.94 2.24 -12.30
C TRP A 103 6.63 3.64 -11.78
N LEU A 104 6.83 4.66 -12.61
CA LEU A 104 6.49 6.05 -12.25
C LEU A 104 5.00 6.22 -12.00
N GLY A 105 4.16 5.59 -12.84
CA GLY A 105 2.71 5.60 -12.69
C GLY A 105 2.25 4.97 -11.37
N ASP A 106 2.75 3.77 -11.06
CA ASP A 106 2.41 3.03 -9.85
C ASP A 106 2.97 3.72 -8.61
N ALA A 107 4.21 4.23 -8.66
CA ALA A 107 4.79 5.01 -7.56
C ALA A 107 4.00 6.30 -7.29
N PHE A 108 3.56 7.02 -8.33
CA PHE A 108 2.76 8.24 -8.16
C PHE A 108 1.36 7.93 -7.61
N LYS A 109 0.73 6.86 -8.10
CA LYS A 109 -0.56 6.36 -7.61
C LYS A 109 -0.45 5.98 -6.13
N LEU A 110 0.60 5.25 -5.75
CA LEU A 110 0.89 4.86 -4.37
C LEU A 110 1.16 6.09 -3.49
N ALA A 111 2.05 7.00 -3.88
CA ALA A 111 2.37 8.20 -3.12
C ALA A 111 1.14 9.07 -2.84
N LYS A 112 0.23 9.19 -3.82
CA LYS A 112 -1.03 9.91 -3.65
C LYS A 112 -1.96 9.22 -2.65
N ALA A 113 -2.03 7.89 -2.67
CA ALA A 113 -2.81 7.13 -1.69
C ALA A 113 -2.22 7.29 -0.29
N LEU A 114 -0.91 7.11 -0.13
CA LEU A 114 -0.22 7.30 1.16
C LEU A 114 -0.43 8.69 1.75
N ARG A 115 -0.37 9.74 0.93
CA ARG A 115 -0.67 11.10 1.38
C ARG A 115 -2.09 11.22 1.94
N ASP A 116 -3.07 10.63 1.25
CA ASP A 116 -4.47 10.65 1.69
C ASP A 116 -4.65 9.83 2.98
N MET A 117 -3.96 8.68 3.12
CA MET A 117 -3.94 7.86 4.33
C MET A 117 -3.35 8.61 5.53
N LEU A 118 -2.17 9.21 5.36
CA LEU A 118 -1.51 9.99 6.41
C LEU A 118 -2.39 11.16 6.87
N PHE A 119 -3.01 11.87 5.92
CA PHE A 119 -3.93 12.96 6.24
C PHE A 119 -5.10 12.47 7.11
N ARG A 120 -5.72 11.34 6.77
CA ARG A 120 -6.81 10.74 7.56
C ARG A 120 -6.34 10.35 8.98
N LEU A 121 -5.13 9.80 9.11
CA LEU A 121 -4.57 9.46 10.42
C LEU A 121 -4.27 10.72 11.26
N HIS A 122 -3.85 11.82 10.62
CA HIS A 122 -3.68 13.11 11.30
C HIS A 122 -5.00 13.72 11.76
N GLU A 123 -6.08 13.57 10.98
CA GLU A 123 -7.44 13.95 11.41
C GLU A 123 -7.88 13.13 12.63
N LEU A 124 -7.60 11.83 12.65
CA LEU A 124 -7.97 10.93 13.77
C LEU A 124 -7.34 11.36 15.10
N VAL A 125 -6.10 11.83 15.08
CA VAL A 125 -5.37 12.27 16.28
C VAL A 125 -5.62 13.75 16.61
N ASN A 126 -6.54 14.41 15.89
CA ASN A 126 -6.98 15.79 16.09
C ASN A 126 -5.84 16.80 16.27
N GLY A 127 -4.75 16.63 15.51
CA GLY A 127 -3.60 17.54 15.55
C GLY A 127 -2.73 17.47 16.81
N ASP A 128 -2.83 16.41 17.63
CA ASP A 128 -1.88 16.17 18.71
C ASP A 128 -0.45 16.18 18.15
N ALA A 129 0.34 17.19 18.50
CA ALA A 129 1.66 17.40 17.90
C ALA A 129 2.66 16.29 18.25
N GLY A 130 2.50 15.62 19.39
CA GLY A 130 3.35 14.52 19.83
C GLY A 130 3.09 13.27 19.00
N ILE A 131 1.82 12.94 18.77
CA ILE A 131 1.42 11.77 17.97
C ILE A 131 1.61 12.05 16.47
N THR A 132 1.20 13.21 15.99
CA THR A 132 1.29 13.62 14.58
C THR A 132 2.70 13.48 14.02
N ARG A 133 3.74 13.78 14.83
CA ARG A 133 5.15 13.64 14.47
C ARG A 133 5.63 12.18 14.37
N ARG A 134 4.94 11.26 15.02
CA ARG A 134 5.28 9.82 15.07
C ARG A 134 4.49 8.98 14.08
N VAL A 135 3.31 9.45 13.67
CA VAL A 135 2.49 8.75 12.68
C VAL A 135 3.21 8.74 11.32
N GLN A 136 3.35 7.54 10.77
CA GLN A 136 3.92 7.29 9.46
C GLN A 136 3.04 6.29 8.71
N VAL A 137 3.07 6.38 7.39
CA VAL A 137 2.50 5.37 6.50
C VAL A 137 3.59 4.80 5.59
N VAL A 138 3.42 3.54 5.20
CA VAL A 138 4.41 2.81 4.41
C VAL A 138 3.85 2.42 3.05
N GLY A 139 4.61 2.69 1.99
CA GLY A 139 4.36 2.16 0.65
C GLY A 139 5.38 1.09 0.31
N VAL A 140 4.96 0.04 -0.36
CA VAL A 140 5.87 -0.98 -0.91
C VAL A 140 5.62 -1.10 -2.42
N CYS A 141 6.68 -0.95 -3.21
CA CYS A 141 6.66 -1.26 -4.63
C CYS A 141 7.57 -2.47 -4.86
N THR A 142 7.07 -3.47 -5.57
CA THR A 142 7.86 -4.63 -5.96
C THR A 142 7.92 -4.76 -7.47
N ALA A 143 9.04 -5.27 -8.00
CA ALA A 143 9.22 -5.51 -9.42
C ALA A 143 10.04 -6.79 -9.63
N GLY A 144 9.37 -7.89 -9.96
CA GLY A 144 9.98 -9.22 -9.92
C GLY A 144 10.45 -9.53 -8.49
N LEU A 145 11.77 -9.68 -8.31
CA LEU A 145 12.42 -9.90 -7.01
C LEU A 145 12.97 -8.62 -6.35
N ALA A 146 12.84 -7.46 -7.01
CA ALA A 146 13.23 -6.18 -6.43
C ALA A 146 12.13 -5.64 -5.53
N LEU A 147 12.51 -5.09 -4.38
CA LEU A 147 11.62 -4.41 -3.44
C LEU A 147 12.14 -2.99 -3.17
N GLN A 148 11.23 -2.03 -3.22
CA GLN A 148 11.44 -0.69 -2.71
C GLN A 148 10.33 -0.40 -1.69
N TYR A 149 10.70 0.19 -0.56
CA TYR A 149 9.73 0.76 0.37
C TYR A 149 9.91 2.27 0.46
N VAL A 150 8.81 2.96 0.73
CA VAL A 150 8.76 4.40 0.98
C VAL A 150 8.03 4.64 2.28
N ARG A 151 8.51 5.61 3.06
CA ARG A 151 7.86 6.06 4.28
C ARG A 151 7.42 7.49 4.08
N LEU A 152 6.18 7.79 4.44
CA LEU A 152 5.66 9.15 4.46
C LEU A 152 5.20 9.47 5.88
N GLY A 153 5.67 10.59 6.42
CA GLY A 153 5.37 11.04 7.77
C GLY A 153 5.46 12.55 7.86
N TYR A 154 5.47 13.07 9.08
CA TYR A 154 5.59 14.50 9.32
C TYR A 154 6.95 15.05 8.84
N PRO A 155 6.99 16.20 8.13
CA PRO A 155 8.24 16.77 7.66
C PRO A 155 9.15 17.20 8.82
N GLY A 156 10.44 16.86 8.75
CA GLY A 156 11.45 17.28 9.73
C GLY A 156 11.72 16.32 10.89
N VAL A 157 11.26 15.07 10.80
CA VAL A 157 11.69 13.97 11.67
C VAL A 157 12.26 12.88 10.77
N GLY A 158 13.60 12.84 10.68
CA GLY A 158 14.37 11.86 9.91
C GLY A 158 15.13 10.92 10.83
#